data_AF-A0A367Z985-F1
#
_entry.id   AF-A0A367Z985-F1
#
_cell.length_a   1.000
_cell.length_b   1.000
_cell.length_c   1.000
_cell.angle_alpha   90.00
_cell.angle_beta   90.00
_cell.angle_gamma   90.00
#
_symmetry.space_group_name_H-M   'P 1'
#
loop_
_entity.id
_entity.type
_entity.pdbx_description
1 polymer ?
#
loop_
_entity_poly.entity_id
_entity_poly.type
_entity_poly.pdbx_seq_one_letter_code
_entity_poly.pdbx_strand_id
1 'polypeptide(L)' 'MSKRILWINPIGFEGFNKDIYRILEGARAIDTEVEVVSLPADRPHHLQYHAYEGLEPVMNIAP' A
#
# COMPACT_ATOMS: atom_id res chain seq x y z
N MET A 1 -15.67 -5.45 20.51
CA MET A 1 -15.54 -6.35 19.35
C MET A 1 -14.11 -6.22 18.87
N SER A 2 -13.32 -7.30 18.84
CA SER A 2 -11.95 -7.22 18.30
C SER A 2 -12.00 -7.00 16.78
N LYS A 3 -11.24 -6.03 16.27
CA LYS A 3 -11.09 -5.75 14.84
C LYS A 3 -9.89 -6.51 14.30
N ARG A 4 -9.97 -7.02 13.08
CA ARG A 4 -8.86 -7.75 12.43
C ARG A 4 -8.54 -7.09 11.11
N ILE A 5 -7.27 -6.71 10.93
CA ILE A 5 -6.76 -6.09 9.71
C ILE A 5 -5.74 -7.02 9.09
N LEU A 6 -5.98 -7.40 7.84
CA LEU A 6 -5.00 -8.05 6.99
C LEU A 6 -4.45 -7.02 6.01
N TRP A 7 -3.17 -6.70 6.13
CA TRP A 7 -2.46 -5.88 5.17
C TRP A 7 -1.74 -6.78 4.16
N ILE A 8 -1.98 -6.55 2.87
CA ILE A 8 -1.48 -7.39 1.78
C ILE A 8 -0.51 -6.56 0.93
N ASN A 9 0.76 -6.97 0.91
CA ASN A 9 1.75 -6.44 -0.02
C ASN A 9 1.40 -6.92 -1.44
N PRO A 10 1.17 -6.03 -2.42
CA PRO A 10 0.77 -6.42 -3.77
C PRO A 10 1.91 -7.01 -4.61
N ILE A 11 3.08 -7.23 -4.03
CA ILE A 11 4.23 -7.86 -4.68
C ILE A 11 4.65 -9.13 -3.97
N GLY A 12 5.31 -10.02 -4.71
CA GLY A 12 5.83 -11.30 -4.23
C GLY A 12 7.11 -11.20 -3.37
N PHE A 13 7.33 -10.07 -2.68
CA PHE A 13 8.55 -9.79 -1.94
C PHE A 13 8.28 -9.44 -0.49
N GLU A 14 8.72 -10.29 0.43
CA GLU A 14 8.42 -10.19 1.86
C GLU A 14 9.37 -9.28 2.65
N GLY A 15 10.43 -8.76 2.02
CA GLY A 15 11.47 -7.99 2.72
C GLY A 15 10.95 -6.74 3.45
N PHE A 16 9.76 -6.24 3.08
CA PHE A 16 9.11 -5.11 3.74
C PHE A 16 8.16 -5.50 4.88
N ASN A 17 7.77 -6.77 5.00
CA ASN A 17 6.69 -7.20 5.91
C ASN A 17 7.00 -6.85 7.37
N LYS A 18 8.24 -7.03 7.81
CA LYS A 18 8.65 -6.77 9.19
C LYS A 18 8.48 -5.30 9.58
N ASP A 19 8.90 -4.39 8.70
CA ASP A 19 8.86 -2.95 8.97
C ASP A 19 7.42 -2.44 8.89
N ILE A 20 6.65 -2.92 7.91
CA ILE A 20 5.22 -2.62 7.79
C ILE A 20 4.46 -3.12 9.03
N TYR A 21 4.70 -4.35 9.47
CA TYR A 21 4.09 -4.88 10.68
C TYR A 21 4.40 -4.01 11.89
N ARG A 22 5.67 -3.62 12.08
CA ARG A 22 6.07 -2.75 13.19
C ARG A 22 5.35 -1.39 13.17
N ILE A 23 5.20 -0.79 11.99
CA ILE A 23 4.50 0.50 11.84
C ILE A 23 3.02 0.35 12.18
N LEU A 24 2.35 -0.67 11.61
CA LEU A 24 0.92 -0.89 11.82
C LEU A 24 0.61 -1.29 13.27
N GLU A 25 1.44 -2.16 13.86
CA GLU A 25 1.32 -2.60 15.24
C GLU A 25 1.48 -1.43 16.22
N GLY A 26 2.39 -0.49 15.94
CA GLY A 26 2.56 0.71 16.75
C GLY A 26 1.41 1.73 16.62
N ALA A 27 0.66 1.69 15.51
CA ALA A 27 -0.44 2.62 15.22
C ALA A 27 -1.83 2.04 15.52
N ARG A 28 -1.95 0.74 15.82
CA ARG A 28 -3.24 0.07 15.99
C ARG A 28 -4.00 0.57 17.23
N ALA A 29 -5.33 0.54 17.15
CA ALA A 29 -6.17 0.70 18.33
C ALA A 29 -6.05 -0.53 19.26
N ILE A 30 -6.32 -0.34 20.56
CA ILE A 30 -6.10 -1.38 21.59
C ILE A 30 -6.88 -2.69 21.34
N ASP A 31 -7.99 -2.62 20.61
CA ASP A 31 -8.86 -3.75 20.27
C ASP A 31 -8.67 -4.26 18.83
N THR A 32 -7.54 -3.95 18.18
CA THR A 32 -7.30 -4.28 16.77
C THR A 32 -6.11 -5.22 16.63
N GLU A 33 -6.26 -6.31 15.89
CA GLU A 33 -5.17 -7.21 15.51
C GLU A 33 -4.74 -6.92 14.07
N VAL A 34 -3.43 -7.01 13.80
CA VAL A 34 -2.85 -6.77 12.48
C VAL A 34 -2.07 -8.01 12.01
N GLU A 35 -2.29 -8.38 10.76
CA GLU A 35 -1.50 -9.38 10.04
C GLU A 35 -0.94 -8.75 8.77
N VAL A 36 0.30 -9.11 8.42
CA VAL A 36 1.00 -8.60 7.25
C VAL A 36 1.44 -9.78 6.40
N VAL A 37 0.95 -9.83 5.16
CA VAL A 37 1.28 -10.88 4.20
C VAL A 37 1.77 -10.26 2.90
N SER A 38 2.48 -11.03 2.10
CA SER A 38 2.78 -10.69 0.70
C SER A 38 2.04 -11.63 -0.24
N LEU A 39 1.87 -11.20 -1.49
CA LEU A 39 1.48 -12.13 -2.53
C LEU A 39 2.53 -13.24 -2.68
N PRO A 40 2.17 -14.40 -3.24
CA PRO A 40 3.14 -15.46 -3.51
C PRO A 40 4.29 -14.99 -4.42
N ALA A 41 5.43 -15.66 -4.34
CA ALA A 41 6.65 -15.27 -5.05
C ALA A 41 6.54 -15.30 -6.59
N ASP A 42 5.52 -15.97 -7.14
CA ASP A 42 5.20 -16.02 -8.58
C ASP A 42 4.36 -14.82 -9.08
N ARG A 43 4.06 -13.87 -8.20
CA ARG A 43 3.32 -12.63 -8.48
C ARG A 43 4.28 -11.47 -8.78
N PRO A 44 3.77 -10.27 -9.18
CA PRO A 44 4.62 -9.16 -9.56
C PRO A 44 5.72 -8.86 -8.52
N HIS A 45 6.94 -8.62 -8.99
CA HIS A 45 8.09 -8.37 -8.11
C HIS A 45 8.24 -6.91 -7.71
N HIS A 46 7.59 -6.01 -8.44
CA HIS A 46 7.63 -4.58 -8.19
C HIS A 46 6.26 -3.97 -8.50
N LEU A 47 5.99 -2.82 -7.88
CA LEU A 47 4.80 -2.02 -8.12
C LEU A 47 5.24 -0.71 -8.77
N GLN A 48 4.70 -0.40 -9.94
CA GLN A 48 4.92 0.88 -10.62
C GLN A 48 3.62 1.68 -10.55
N TYR A 49 3.69 2.87 -9.96
CA TYR A 49 2.57 3.81 -9.94
C TYR A 49 2.62 4.66 -11.19
N HIS A 50 1.58 4.60 -12.01
CA HIS A 50 1.35 5.57 -13.07
C HIS A 50 0.40 6.62 -12.53
N ALA A 51 0.96 7.73 -12.02
CA ALA A 51 0.19 8.93 -11.82
C ALA A 51 -0.05 9.52 -13.22
N TYR A 52 -1.24 9.33 -13.77
CA TYR A 52 -1.70 10.18 -14.84
C TYR A 52 -1.94 11.55 -14.20
N GLU A 53 -0.92 12.39 -14.18
CA GLU A 53 -1.15 13.82 -14.05
C GLU A 53 -2.06 14.18 -15.22
N GLY A 54 -3.35 14.35 -14.94
CA GLY A 54 -4.28 14.98 -15.86
C GLY A 54 -3.79 16.40 -16.06
N LEU A 55 -2.89 16.60 -17.02
CA LEU A 55 -2.63 17.90 -17.62
C LEU A 55 -3.93 18.30 -18.29
N GLU A 56 -4.84 18.94 -17.55
CA GLU A 56 -5.88 19.73 -18.16
C GLU A 56 -5.18 20.77 -19.05
N PRO A 57 -5.49 20.86 -20.34
CA PRO A 57 -4.90 21.88 -21.18
C PRO A 57 -5.29 23.22 -20.58
N VAL A 58 -4.29 23.99 -20.14
CA VAL A 58 -4.49 25.42 -19.86
C VAL A 58 -5.06 25.99 -21.14
N MET A 59 -6.36 26.29 -21.10
CA MET A 59 -7.09 26.92 -22.18
C MET A 59 -6.28 28.12 -22.64
N ASN A 60 -5.97 28.10 -23.93
CA ASN A 60 -5.34 29.14 -24.69
C ASN A 60 -6.15 30.44 -24.54
N ILE A 61 -5.89 31.23 -23.49
CA ILE A 61 -6.27 32.63 -23.40
C ILE A 61 -5.06 33.45 -23.87
N ALA A 62 -4.87 33.43 -25.20
CA ALA A 62 -4.44 34.62 -25.91
C ALA A 62 -5.65 35.56 -25.95
N PRO A 63 -5.45 36.84 -25.62
CA PRO A 63 -5.11 37.80 -26.67
C PRO A 63 -3.80 38.55 -26.44
#